data_AF-A0A1C5P122-F1
#
_entry.id   AF-A0A1C5P122-F1
#
_cell.length_a   1.000
_cell.length_b   1.000
_cell.length_c   1.000
_cell.angle_alpha   90.00
_cell.angle_beta   90.00
_cell.angle_gamma   90.00
#
_symmetry.space_group_name_H-M   'P 1'
#
loop_
_entity.id
_entity.type
_entity.pdbx_description
1 polymer ?
#
loop_
_entity_poly.entity_id
_entity_poly.type
_entity_poly.pdbx_seq_one_letter_code
_entity_poly.pdbx_strand_id
1 'polypeptide(L)'
;MKELDDLIKKVGNDKVLHFIGGGWICALVTIVTILQEDNLNSLEKVGSVLIGTVVVIILSVIKELIMDEKADWMDVLAAVAGCITIFAAAALGVWFNQLS
;
A
#
# COMPACT_ATOMS: atom_id res chain seq x y z
N MET A 1 -20.03 -9.08 -10.54
CA MET A 1 -19.27 -10.32 -10.27
C MET A 1 -18.51 -10.77 -11.50
N LYS A 2 -19.16 -11.10 -12.64
CA LYS A 2 -18.45 -11.53 -13.87
C LYS A 2 -17.29 -10.63 -14.28
N GLU A 3 -17.47 -9.32 -14.35
CA GLU A 3 -16.41 -8.38 -14.73
C GLU A 3 -15.23 -8.37 -13.77
N LEU A 4 -15.51 -8.48 -12.47
CA LEU A 4 -14.47 -8.59 -11.44
C LEU A 4 -13.76 -9.95 -11.53
N ASP A 5 -14.52 -11.03 -11.73
CA ASP A 5 -13.96 -12.37 -11.91
C ASP A 5 -13.07 -12.44 -13.17
N ASP A 6 -13.48 -11.78 -14.25
CA ASP A 6 -12.70 -11.69 -15.49
C ASP A 6 -11.44 -10.84 -15.31
N LEU A 7 -11.52 -9.75 -14.54
CA LEU A 7 -10.35 -8.96 -14.15
C LEU A 7 -9.38 -9.78 -13.31
N ILE A 8 -9.86 -10.46 -12.26
CA ILE A 8 -9.04 -11.29 -11.36
C ILE A 8 -8.38 -12.42 -12.13
N LYS A 9 -9.10 -13.08 -13.04
CA LYS A 9 -8.53 -14.12 -13.92
C LYS A 9 -7.45 -13.57 -14.85
N LYS A 10 -7.63 -12.34 -15.35
CA LYS A 10 -6.66 -11.70 -16.25
C LYS A 10 -5.39 -11.26 -15.53
N VAL A 11 -5.52 -10.71 -14.32
CA VAL A 11 -4.40 -10.17 -13.52
C VAL A 11 -3.70 -11.27 -12.73
N GLY A 12 -4.44 -12.30 -12.33
CA GLY A 12 -3.98 -13.33 -11.41
C GLY A 12 -4.42 -13.03 -9.98
N ASN A 13 -5.08 -14.02 -9.35
CA ASN A 13 -5.58 -13.90 -7.98
C ASN A 13 -4.47 -13.51 -6.99
N ASP A 14 -3.28 -14.08 -7.18
CA ASP A 14 -2.12 -13.82 -6.32
C ASP A 14 -1.69 -12.35 -6.34
N LYS A 15 -1.65 -11.72 -7.52
CA LYS A 15 -1.27 -10.30 -7.65
C LYS A 15 -2.32 -9.38 -7.02
N VAL A 16 -3.60 -9.75 -7.16
CA VAL A 16 -4.70 -9.02 -6.53
C VAL A 16 -4.58 -9.07 -5.01
N LEU A 17 -4.24 -10.24 -4.45
CA LEU A 17 -4.04 -10.40 -3.01
C LEU A 17 -2.84 -9.58 -2.51
N HIS A 18 -1.72 -9.58 -3.23
CA HIS A 18 -0.56 -8.75 -2.89
C HIS A 18 -0.91 -7.27 -2.95
N PHE A 19 -1.64 -6.82 -3.97
CA PHE A 19 -2.11 -5.44 -4.07
C PHE A 19 -2.96 -5.01 -2.87
N ILE A 20 -3.97 -5.82 -2.50
CA ILE A 20 -4.84 -5.52 -1.37
C ILE A 20 -4.07 -5.59 -0.05
N GLY A 21 -3.26 -6.62 0.15
CA GLY A 21 -2.46 -6.82 1.35
C GLY A 21 -1.41 -5.72 1.55
N GLY A 22 -0.70 -5.34 0.49
CA GLY A 22 0.26 -4.24 0.48
C GLY A 22 -0.42 -2.90 0.80
N GLY A 23 -1.56 -2.59 0.17
CA GLY A 23 -2.34 -1.41 0.50
C GLY A 23 -2.81 -1.38 1.95
N TRP A 24 -3.29 -2.50 2.49
CA TRP A 24 -3.74 -2.60 3.88
C TRP A 24 -2.60 -2.39 4.89
N ILE A 25 -1.46 -3.05 4.71
CA ILE A 25 -0.27 -2.87 5.57
C ILE A 25 0.22 -1.43 5.48
N CYS A 26 0.31 -0.88 4.27
CA CYS A 26 0.70 0.51 4.05
C CYS A 26 -0.19 1.47 4.85
N ALA A 27 -1.51 1.31 4.77
CA ALA A 27 -2.48 2.12 5.50
C ALA A 27 -2.26 2.07 7.02
N LEU A 28 -2.06 0.88 7.59
CA LEU A 28 -1.83 0.72 9.02
C LEU A 28 -0.58 1.48 9.47
N VAL A 29 0.53 1.31 8.75
CA VAL A 29 1.78 1.99 9.09
C VAL A 29 1.63 3.50 8.93
N THR A 30 1.02 3.97 7.84
CA THR A 30 0.75 5.40 7.62
C THR A 30 -0.07 6.01 8.75
N ILE A 31 -1.15 5.36 9.18
CA ILE A 31 -1.99 5.84 10.28
C ILE A 31 -1.17 5.93 11.57
N VAL A 32 -0.40 4.88 11.89
CA VAL A 32 0.47 4.88 13.08
C VAL A 32 1.49 6.02 13.01
N THR A 33 2.17 6.21 11.88
CA THR A 33 3.14 7.30 11.70
C THR A 33 2.50 8.67 11.88
N ILE A 34 1.34 8.93 11.26
CA ILE A 34 0.65 10.23 11.40
C ILE A 34 0.20 10.48 12.84
N LEU A 35 -0.20 9.43 13.57
CA LEU A 35 -0.66 9.56 14.96
C LEU A 35 0.47 9.64 15.99
N GLN A 36 1.66 9.12 15.67
CA GLN A 36 2.83 9.15 16.57
C GLN A 36 3.61 10.47 16.48
N GLU A 37 3.61 11.12 15.33
CA GLU A 37 4.36 12.34 15.10
C GLU A 37 3.49 13.59 15.32
N ASP A 38 3.91 14.43 16.26
CA ASP A 38 3.26 15.71 16.51
C ASP A 38 3.63 16.75 15.44
N ASN A 39 2.69 17.65 15.13
CA ASN A 39 2.91 18.83 14.26
C ASN A 39 3.31 18.56 12.80
N LEU A 40 2.99 17.38 12.25
CA LEU A 40 3.19 17.14 10.82
C LEU A 40 2.35 18.12 9.97
N ASN A 41 3.01 18.78 9.02
CA ASN A 41 2.36 19.61 8.03
C ASN A 41 1.62 18.75 6.97
N SER A 42 0.87 19.42 6.09
CA SER A 42 0.04 18.75 5.07
C SER A 42 0.85 17.82 4.14
N LEU A 43 2.03 18.24 3.70
CA LEU A 43 2.90 17.43 2.83
C LEU A 43 3.52 16.27 3.59
N GLU A 44 3.91 16.48 4.84
CA GLU A 44 4.48 15.44 5.69
C GLU A 44 3.46 14.34 6.01
N LYS A 45 2.19 14.70 6.22
CA LYS A 45 1.09 13.73 6.38
C LYS A 45 0.93 12.84 5.15
N VAL A 46 0.98 13.40 3.93
CA VAL A 46 0.96 12.60 2.69
C VAL A 46 2.26 11.80 2.52
N GLY A 47 3.40 12.42 2.85
CA GLY A 47 4.73 11.81 2.78
C GLY A 47 4.91 10.62 3.73
N SER A 48 4.16 10.56 4.83
CA SER A 48 4.17 9.43 5.77
C SER A 48 3.80 8.09 5.11
N VAL A 49 3.13 8.11 3.95
CA VAL A 49 2.85 6.92 3.13
C VAL A 49 4.13 6.26 2.61
N LEU A 50 5.23 7.01 2.46
CA LEU A 50 6.53 6.45 2.10
C LEU A 50 7.05 5.48 3.16
N ILE A 51 6.83 5.76 4.44
CA ILE A 51 7.24 4.87 5.54
C ILE A 51 6.48 3.55 5.44
N GLY A 52 5.15 3.60 5.24
CA GLY A 52 4.34 2.41 4.98
C GLY A 52 4.78 1.66 3.72
N THR A 53 5.14 2.38 2.66
CA THR A 53 5.64 1.78 1.41
C THR A 53 6.97 1.05 1.62
N VAL A 54 7.90 1.62 2.37
CA VAL A 54 9.17 0.96 2.72
C VAL A 54 8.92 -0.33 3.49
N VAL A 55 8.01 -0.32 4.48
CA VAL A 55 7.64 -1.53 5.22
C VAL A 55 7.05 -2.59 4.29
N VAL A 56 6.14 -2.22 3.38
CA VAL A 56 5.56 -3.14 2.39
C VAL A 56 6.62 -3.74 1.47
N ILE A 57 7.58 -2.93 0.99
CA ILE A 57 8.71 -3.44 0.17
C ILE A 57 9.50 -4.47 0.96
N ILE A 58 9.89 -4.16 2.19
CA ILE A 58 10.69 -5.07 3.04
C ILE A 58 9.94 -6.39 3.23
N LEU A 59 8.67 -6.34 3.64
CA LEU A 59 7.88 -7.54 3.90
C LEU A 59 7.65 -8.37 2.62
N SER A 60 7.36 -7.71 1.50
CA SER A 60 7.13 -8.40 0.22
C SER A 60 8.41 -9.07 -0.29
N VAL A 61 9.55 -8.38 -0.23
CA VAL A 61 10.85 -8.96 -0.62
C VAL A 61 11.24 -10.13 0.30
N ILE A 62 11.01 -10.02 1.61
CA ILE A 62 11.26 -11.12 2.56
C ILE A 62 10.41 -12.34 2.20
N LYS A 63 9.12 -12.14 1.93
CA LYS A 63 8.21 -13.22 1.52
C LYS A 63 8.72 -13.90 0.25
N GLU A 64 9.04 -13.14 -0.80
CA GLU A 64 9.53 -13.69 -2.07
C GLU A 64 10.87 -14.45 -1.97
N LEU A 65 11.80 -13.98 -1.13
CA LEU A 65 13.14 -14.58 -1.04
C LEU A 65 13.23 -15.75 -0.05
N ILE A 66 12.36 -15.79 0.96
CA ILE A 66 12.46 -16.76 2.07
C ILE A 66 11.34 -17.80 2.02
N MET A 67 10.14 -17.41 1.61
CA MET A 67 8.94 -18.25 1.71
C MET A 67 8.57 -18.93 0.39
N ASP A 68 8.89 -18.29 -0.73
CA ASP A 68 8.48 -18.77 -2.04
C ASP A 68 9.58 -19.61 -2.70
N GLU A 69 9.20 -20.70 -3.39
CA GLU A 69 10.15 -21.57 -4.08
C GLU A 69 10.88 -20.85 -5.23
N LYS A 70 10.22 -19.83 -5.81
CA LYS A 70 10.77 -18.96 -6.85
C LYS A 70 10.23 -17.55 -6.63
N ALA A 71 11.15 -16.60 -6.53
CA ALA A 71 10.78 -15.19 -6.39
C ALA A 71 10.03 -14.69 -7.63
N ASP A 72 8.85 -14.10 -7.41
CA ASP A 72 8.04 -13.40 -8.39
C ASP A 72 7.96 -11.90 -8.04
N TRP A 73 8.82 -11.12 -8.69
CA TRP A 73 8.90 -9.68 -8.48
C TRP A 73 7.62 -8.92 -8.85
N MET A 74 6.70 -9.52 -9.60
CA MET A 74 5.39 -8.92 -9.86
C MET A 74 4.51 -8.91 -8.61
N ASP A 75 4.72 -9.81 -7.64
CA ASP A 75 4.03 -9.74 -6.33
C ASP A 75 4.50 -8.54 -5.52
N VAL A 76 5.82 -8.31 -5.49
CA VAL A 76 6.39 -7.12 -4.84
C VAL A 76 5.85 -5.85 -5.48
N LEU A 77 5.84 -5.79 -6.82
CA LEU A 77 5.30 -4.63 -7.53
C LEU A 77 3.80 -4.44 -7.27
N ALA A 78 3.01 -5.52 -7.26
CA ALA A 78 1.59 -5.46 -6.95
C ALA A 78 1.35 -4.94 -5.54
N ALA A 79 2.10 -5.43 -4.55
CA ALA A 79 2.02 -4.96 -3.17
C ALA A 79 2.34 -3.46 -3.03
N VAL A 80 3.40 -2.99 -3.69
CA VAL A 80 3.77 -1.57 -3.72
C VAL A 80 2.71 -0.72 -4.43
N ALA A 81 2.11 -1.23 -5.51
CA ALA A 81 1.03 -0.54 -6.20
C ALA A 81 -0.20 -0.33 -5.29
N GLY A 82 -0.43 -1.22 -4.33
CA GLY A 82 -1.45 -1.05 -3.28
C GLY A 82 -1.26 0.25 -2.50
N CYS A 83 -0.02 0.64 -2.20
CA CYS A 83 0.32 1.87 -1.47
C CYS A 83 -0.12 3.15 -2.21
N ILE A 84 -0.28 3.12 -3.54
CA ILE A 84 -0.75 4.27 -4.33
C ILE A 84 -2.16 4.68 -3.89
N THR A 85 -3.01 3.71 -3.56
CA THR A 85 -4.36 3.99 -3.05
C THR A 85 -4.31 4.73 -1.71
N ILE A 86 -3.27 4.48 -0.91
CA ILE A 86 -3.07 5.12 0.39
C ILE A 86 -2.51 6.53 0.22
N PHE A 87 -1.64 6.78 -0.76
CA PHE A 87 -1.25 8.14 -1.15
C PHE A 87 -2.48 8.98 -1.52
N ALA A 88 -3.38 8.43 -2.34
CA ALA A 88 -4.62 9.10 -2.70
C ALA A 88 -5.52 9.38 -1.48
N ALA A 89 -5.68 8.39 -0.59
CA ALA A 89 -6.47 8.54 0.62
C ALA A 89 -5.90 9.60 1.58
N ALA A 90 -4.58 9.61 1.80
CA ALA A 90 -3.91 10.59 2.65
C ALA A 90 -4.03 12.00 2.05
N ALA A 91 -3.82 12.15 0.74
CA ALA A 91 -3.98 13.44 0.05
C ALA A 91 -5.41 13.98 0.13
N LEU A 92 -6.41 13.12 -0.08
CA LEU A 92 -7.83 13.48 0.08
C LEU A 92 -8.15 13.88 1.52
N GLY A 93 -7.65 13.13 2.52
CA GLY A 93 -7.84 13.47 3.93
C GLY A 93 -7.23 14.81 4.32
N VAL A 94 -6.02 15.10 3.84
CA VAL A 94 -5.36 16.40 4.03
C VAL A 94 -6.15 17.52 3.35
N TRP A 95 -6.59 17.31 2.11
CA TRP A 95 -7.38 18.31 1.39
C TRP A 95 -8.70 18.62 2.11
N PHE A 96 -9.45 17.60 2.54
CA PHE A 96 -10.69 17.82 3.30
C PHE A 96 -10.45 18.51 4.63
N ASN A 97 -9.34 18.24 5.31
CA ASN A 97 -8.99 18.93 6.54
C ASN A 97 -8.72 20.43 6.33
N GLN A 98 -8.20 20.85 5.17
CA GLN A 98 -7.99 22.27 4.84
C GLN A 98 -9.29 23.02 4.50
N LEU A 99 -10.35 22.30 4.14
CA LEU A 99 -11.67 22.87 3.83
C LEU A 99 -12.59 22.95 5.06
N SER A 100 -12.18 22.35 6.19
CA SER A 100 -12.93 22.30 7.46
C SER A 100 -12.55 23.44 8.38
#